data_AF-D5X7M6-F1
#
_entry.id   AF-D5X7M6-F1
#
_cell.length_a   1.000
_cell.length_b   1.000
_cell.length_c   1.000
_cell.angle_alpha   90.00
_cell.angle_beta   90.00
_cell.angle_gamma   90.00
#
_symmetry.space_group_name_H-M   'P 1'
#
loop_
_entity.id
_entity.type
_entity.pdbx_description
1 polymer ?
#
loop_
_entity_poly.entity_id
_entity_poly.type
_entity_poly.pdbx_seq_one_letter_code
_entity_poly.pdbx_strand_id
1 'polypeptide(L)'
;MANRYLETVSVENQKGFTLVELTVVCSMLFLVVIGLYRLFDAGVLAYAFSDNQAEIQQNARAAIFRMSSDIKNARRITNGSASSSLALETPGGETRFYLNNGKLMRRINTGGVISEEEVAEMVNYLWFYDIKDNFVKIIIETGKGSNVYKVETAVYIPDKDG
;
A
#
# COMPACT_ATOMS: atom_id res chain seq x y z
N MET A 1 -84.64 -14.19 -7.39
CA MET A 1 -83.37 -13.51 -7.75
C MET A 1 -83.09 -12.50 -6.65
N ALA A 2 -82.01 -12.48 -5.88
CA ALA A 2 -80.71 -13.12 -5.99
C ALA A 2 -80.13 -13.36 -4.58
N ASN A 3 -79.40 -14.45 -4.44
CA ASN A 3 -78.71 -14.89 -3.23
C ASN A 3 -77.45 -14.04 -3.04
N ARG A 4 -77.30 -13.32 -1.92
CA ARG A 4 -76.05 -12.59 -1.61
C ARG A 4 -75.40 -13.25 -0.40
N TYR A 5 -74.49 -14.18 -0.69
CA TYR A 5 -73.59 -14.80 0.27
C TYR A 5 -72.82 -13.68 1.00
N LEU A 6 -73.06 -13.54 2.30
CA LEU A 6 -72.15 -12.81 3.16
C LEU A 6 -70.99 -13.77 3.44
N GLU A 7 -69.91 -13.65 2.67
CA GLU A 7 -68.60 -14.14 3.12
C GLU A 7 -68.26 -13.39 4.41
N THR A 8 -68.47 -14.05 5.54
CA THR A 8 -67.89 -13.64 6.80
C THR A 8 -66.37 -13.76 6.65
N VAL A 9 -65.69 -12.64 6.42
CA VAL A 9 -64.24 -12.57 6.56
C VAL A 9 -63.94 -12.95 8.01
N SER A 10 -63.49 -14.19 8.24
CA SER A 10 -63.00 -14.59 9.55
C SER A 10 -61.72 -13.81 9.80
N VAL A 11 -61.76 -12.81 10.67
CA VAL A 11 -60.55 -12.20 11.20
C VAL A 11 -59.85 -13.30 12.00
N GLU A 12 -58.83 -13.91 11.39
CA GLU A 12 -58.00 -14.89 12.07
C GLU A 12 -57.45 -14.27 13.36
N ASN A 13 -57.51 -15.07 14.41
CA ASN A 13 -57.21 -14.70 15.78
C ASN A 13 -55.76 -14.19 15.88
N GLN A 14 -55.57 -12.86 15.90
CA GLN A 14 -54.26 -12.24 16.13
C GLN A 14 -53.86 -12.46 17.59
N LYS A 15 -53.39 -13.66 17.92
CA LYS A 15 -52.81 -13.97 19.22
C LYS A 15 -51.52 -13.15 19.35
N GLY A 16 -51.51 -12.16 20.23
CA GLY A 16 -50.31 -11.42 20.58
C GLY A 16 -49.22 -12.35 21.14
N PHE A 17 -47.96 -11.98 20.95
CA PHE A 17 -46.82 -12.72 21.49
C PHE A 17 -46.88 -12.78 23.02
N THR A 18 -46.54 -13.93 23.57
CA THR A 18 -46.40 -14.05 25.03
C THR A 18 -45.10 -13.40 25.49
N LEU A 19 -45.09 -12.90 26.73
CA LEU A 19 -43.89 -12.27 27.30
C LEU A 19 -42.68 -13.22 27.30
N VAL A 20 -42.92 -14.51 27.57
CA VAL A 20 -41.88 -15.55 27.53
C VAL A 20 -41.31 -15.71 26.12
N GLU A 21 -42.15 -15.76 25.09
CA GLU A 21 -41.72 -15.90 23.69
C GLU A 21 -40.82 -14.75 23.25
N LEU A 22 -41.16 -13.52 23.64
CA LEU A 22 -40.33 -12.34 23.37
C LEU A 22 -38.97 -12.44 24.07
N THR A 23 -38.92 -12.89 25.33
CA THR A 23 -37.64 -13.04 26.06
C THR A 23 -36.73 -14.10 25.42
N VAL A 24 -37.30 -15.21 24.93
CA VAL A 24 -36.54 -16.26 24.24
C VAL A 24 -35.98 -15.73 22.93
N VAL A 25 -36.80 -15.05 22.11
CA VAL A 25 -36.35 -14.44 20.85
C VAL A 25 -35.25 -13.41 21.09
N CYS A 26 -35.40 -12.54 22.09
CA CYS A 26 -34.36 -11.58 22.47
C CYS A 26 -33.06 -12.28 22.90
N SER A 27 -33.15 -13.35 23.68
CA SER A 27 -31.96 -14.10 24.12
C SER A 27 -31.19 -14.72 22.94
N MET A 28 -31.91 -15.28 21.96
CA MET A 28 -31.31 -15.80 20.73
C MET A 28 -30.68 -14.68 19.90
N LEU A 29 -31.35 -13.54 19.79
CA LEU A 29 -30.83 -12.38 19.08
C LEU A 29 -29.53 -11.86 19.71
N PHE A 30 -29.45 -11.79 21.03
CA PHE A 30 -28.23 -11.37 21.72
C PHE A 30 -27.05 -12.31 21.43
N LEU A 31 -27.27 -13.63 21.41
CA LEU A 31 -26.23 -14.59 21.04
C LEU A 31 -25.71 -14.36 19.62
N VAL A 32 -26.62 -14.11 18.68
CA VAL A 32 -26.24 -13.78 17.29
C VAL A 32 -25.45 -12.47 17.22
N VAL A 33 -25.91 -11.42 17.90
CA VAL A 33 -25.24 -10.11 17.92
C VAL A 33 -23.83 -10.22 18.52
N ILE A 34 -23.64 -10.99 19.59
CA ILE A 34 -22.32 -11.22 20.19
C ILE A 34 -21.39 -11.89 19.16
N GLY A 35 -21.87 -12.91 18.45
CA GLY A 35 -21.09 -13.58 17.40
C GLY A 35 -20.69 -12.62 16.26
N LEU A 36 -21.65 -11.84 15.78
CA LEU A 36 -21.42 -10.84 14.73
C LEU A 36 -20.45 -9.75 15.17
N TYR A 37 -20.56 -9.28 16.41
CA TYR A 37 -19.67 -8.27 16.96
C TYR A 37 -18.20 -8.74 16.95
N ARG A 38 -17.94 -9.99 17.34
CA ARG A 38 -16.59 -10.57 17.29
C ARG A 38 -16.04 -10.67 15.87
N LEU A 39 -16.88 -11.07 14.92
CA LEU A 39 -16.49 -11.12 13.50
C LEU A 39 -16.19 -9.72 12.95
N PHE A 40 -16.97 -8.72 13.36
CA PHE A 40 -16.76 -7.34 12.99
C PHE A 40 -15.41 -6.81 13.50
N ASP A 41 -15.10 -6.99 14.79
CA ASP A 41 -13.83 -6.58 15.38
C ASP A 41 -12.63 -7.25 14.69
N ALA A 42 -12.73 -8.56 14.44
CA ALA A 42 -11.70 -9.30 13.71
C ALA A 42 -11.52 -8.77 12.28
N GLY A 43 -12.62 -8.43 11.61
CA GLY A 43 -12.61 -7.83 10.28
C GLY A 43 -11.93 -6.46 10.24
N VAL A 44 -12.22 -5.58 11.22
CA VAL A 44 -11.59 -4.26 11.32
C VAL A 44 -10.08 -4.37 11.53
N LEU A 45 -9.64 -5.27 12.41
CA LEU A 45 -8.21 -5.52 12.65
C LEU A 45 -7.51 -6.09 11.40
N ALA A 46 -8.15 -7.06 10.73
CA ALA A 46 -7.62 -7.64 9.50
C ALA A 46 -7.50 -6.60 8.38
N TYR A 47 -8.51 -5.73 8.24
CA TYR A 47 -8.49 -4.63 7.27
C TYR A 47 -7.33 -3.67 7.56
N ALA A 48 -7.19 -3.19 8.79
CA ALA A 48 -6.12 -2.28 9.16
C ALA A 48 -4.73 -2.89 8.93
N PHE A 49 -4.54 -4.18 9.23
CA PHE A 49 -3.29 -4.88 8.94
C PHE A 49 -3.00 -4.93 7.43
N SER A 50 -4.01 -5.32 6.63
CA SER A 50 -3.88 -5.40 5.18
C SER A 50 -3.56 -4.05 4.54
N ASP A 51 -4.20 -2.99 5.01
CA ASP A 51 -4.02 -1.63 4.52
C ASP A 51 -2.59 -1.14 4.77
N ASN A 52 -2.10 -1.25 6.02
CA ASN A 52 -0.71 -0.93 6.35
C ASN A 52 0.29 -1.74 5.50
N GLN A 53 0.02 -3.03 5.27
CA GLN A 53 0.89 -3.88 4.47
C GLN A 53 0.91 -3.46 2.99
N ALA A 54 -0.24 -3.03 2.46
CA ALA A 54 -0.35 -2.52 1.10
C ALA A 54 0.41 -1.21 0.91
N GLU A 55 0.28 -0.28 1.86
CA GLU A 55 1.01 1.00 1.86
C GLU A 55 2.54 0.79 1.87
N ILE A 56 3.04 -0.09 2.75
CA ILE A 56 4.47 -0.45 2.81
C ILE A 56 4.95 -0.98 1.45
N GLN A 57 4.19 -1.87 0.82
CA GLN A 57 4.54 -2.42 -0.50
C GLN A 57 4.47 -1.37 -1.62
N GLN A 58 3.48 -0.49 -1.58
CA GLN A 58 3.32 0.57 -2.57
C GLN A 58 4.50 1.54 -2.53
N ASN A 59 4.97 1.92 -1.34
CA ASN A 59 6.17 2.75 -1.17
C ASN A 59 7.40 2.10 -1.80
N ALA A 60 7.66 0.81 -1.54
CA ALA A 60 8.78 0.10 -2.16
C ALA A 60 8.65 0.03 -3.68
N ARG A 61 7.45 -0.23 -4.21
CA ARG A 61 7.20 -0.29 -5.65
C ARG A 61 7.39 1.08 -6.31
N ALA A 62 6.89 2.15 -5.70
CA ALA A 62 7.09 3.52 -6.19
C ALA A 62 8.57 3.89 -6.24
N ALA A 63 9.31 3.59 -5.16
CA ALA A 63 10.76 3.78 -5.08
C ALA A 63 11.51 3.04 -6.20
N ILE A 64 11.29 1.73 -6.33
CA ILE A 64 11.94 0.91 -7.36
C ILE A 64 11.55 1.38 -8.75
N PHE A 65 10.28 1.69 -9.01
CA PHE A 65 9.82 2.16 -10.31
C PHE A 65 10.51 3.47 -10.69
N ARG A 66 10.54 4.45 -9.78
CA ARG A 66 11.17 5.75 -10.02
C ARG A 66 12.68 5.62 -10.23
N MET A 67 13.38 4.91 -9.34
CA MET A 67 14.82 4.66 -9.50
C MET A 67 15.13 3.94 -10.80
N SER A 68 14.40 2.87 -11.12
CA SER A 68 14.63 2.10 -12.34
C SER A 68 14.38 2.92 -13.60
N SER A 69 13.33 3.75 -13.60
CA SER A 69 13.03 4.65 -14.72
C SER A 69 14.17 5.64 -14.95
N ASP A 70 14.64 6.28 -13.88
CA ASP A 70 15.70 7.28 -13.95
C ASP A 70 17.05 6.67 -14.34
N ILE A 71 17.39 5.48 -13.83
CA ILE A 71 18.60 4.75 -14.22
C ILE A 71 18.54 4.40 -15.71
N LYS A 72 17.42 3.89 -16.21
CA LYS A 72 17.25 3.61 -17.65
C LYS A 72 17.33 4.86 -18.52
N ASN A 73 16.96 6.02 -17.97
CA ASN A 73 17.01 7.29 -18.65
C ASN A 73 18.36 8.01 -18.53
N ALA A 74 19.21 7.59 -17.59
CA ALA A 74 20.56 8.11 -17.44
C ALA A 74 21.43 7.80 -18.67
N ARG A 75 22.53 8.55 -18.79
CA ARG A 75 23.63 8.29 -19.71
C ARG A 75 24.64 7.32 -19.10
N ARG A 76 24.95 7.52 -17.81
CA ARG A 76 25.87 6.68 -17.03
C ARG A 76 25.71 6.92 -15.54
N ILE A 77 26.22 5.98 -14.75
CA ILE A 77 26.45 6.19 -13.31
C ILE A 77 27.71 7.03 -13.12
N THR A 78 27.67 7.99 -12.19
CA THR A 78 28.80 8.87 -11.91
C THR A 78 29.62 8.39 -10.70
N ASN A 79 30.88 8.84 -10.64
CA ASN A 79 31.82 8.52 -9.54
C ASN A 79 31.34 9.02 -8.16
N GLY A 80 30.30 9.86 -8.10
CA GLY A 80 29.68 10.30 -6.85
C GLY A 80 28.78 9.26 -6.20
N SER A 81 28.68 8.06 -6.78
CA SER A 81 27.88 6.95 -6.29
C SER A 81 28.61 6.16 -5.20
N ALA A 82 27.86 5.75 -4.20
CA ALA A 82 28.28 4.95 -3.07
C ALA A 82 27.15 4.00 -2.67
N SER A 83 27.40 3.11 -1.71
CA SER A 83 26.39 2.15 -1.31
C SER A 83 25.12 2.76 -0.70
N SER A 84 25.19 3.96 -0.13
CA SER A 84 24.04 4.66 0.43
C SER A 84 23.44 5.74 -0.49
N SER A 85 24.07 6.01 -1.64
CA SER A 85 23.60 7.04 -2.56
C SER A 85 24.01 6.76 -4.00
N LEU A 86 23.09 6.87 -4.94
CA LEU A 86 23.35 6.67 -6.36
C LEU A 86 23.31 8.01 -7.09
N ALA A 87 24.37 8.33 -7.83
CA ALA A 87 24.46 9.54 -8.64
C ALA A 87 24.49 9.17 -10.14
N LEU A 88 23.63 9.82 -10.91
CA LEU A 88 23.35 9.52 -12.31
C LEU A 88 23.56 10.78 -13.16
N GLU A 89 24.26 10.64 -14.27
CA GLU A 89 24.29 11.68 -15.29
C GLU A 89 23.08 11.48 -16.20
N THR A 90 22.24 12.49 -16.30
CA THR A 90 21.07 12.53 -17.18
C THR A 90 21.25 13.62 -18.24
N PRO A 91 20.53 13.58 -19.37
CA PRO A 91 20.66 14.61 -20.40
C PRO A 91 20.45 16.05 -19.90
N GLY A 92 19.65 16.23 -18.84
CA GLY A 92 19.37 17.53 -18.24
C GLY A 92 20.31 17.95 -17.10
N GLY A 93 21.20 17.07 -16.64
CA GLY A 93 22.08 17.34 -15.49
C GLY A 93 22.29 16.12 -14.59
N GLU A 94 22.56 16.31 -13.30
CA GLU A 94 22.77 15.21 -12.35
C GLU A 94 21.47 14.86 -11.61
N THR A 95 21.16 13.58 -11.48
CA THR A 95 20.13 13.08 -10.56
C THR A 95 20.78 12.21 -9.49
N ARG A 96 20.43 12.42 -8.22
CA ARG A 96 20.97 11.68 -7.08
C ARG A 96 19.85 11.11 -6.22
N PHE A 97 19.94 9.83 -5.91
CA PHE A 97 19.08 9.15 -4.93
C PHE A 97 19.85 8.92 -3.63
N TYR A 98 19.19 9.17 -2.49
CA TYR A 98 19.75 8.92 -1.17
C TYR A 98 18.64 8.75 -0.13
N LEU A 99 18.97 8.09 0.98
CA LEU A 99 18.07 7.97 2.12
C LEU A 99 18.27 9.16 3.07
N ASN A 100 17.18 9.78 3.49
CA ASN A 100 17.19 10.83 4.50
C ASN A 100 16.01 10.62 5.46
N ASN A 101 16.29 10.42 6.76
CA ASN A 101 15.26 10.29 7.81
C ASN A 101 14.09 9.34 7.46
N GLY A 102 14.40 8.16 6.90
CA GLY A 102 13.39 7.17 6.52
C GLY A 102 12.64 7.48 5.22
N LYS A 103 13.08 8.48 4.45
CA LYS A 103 12.50 8.89 3.17
C LYS A 103 13.51 8.73 2.06
N LEU A 104 13.10 8.10 0.96
CA LEU A 104 13.91 8.09 -0.26
C LEU A 104 13.79 9.46 -0.92
N MET A 105 14.90 10.17 -0.97
CA MET A 105 15.01 11.47 -1.61
C MET A 105 15.60 11.32 -2.99
N ARG A 106 15.11 12.15 -3.91
CA ARG A 106 15.68 12.34 -5.24
C ARG A 106 16.01 13.80 -5.44
N ARG A 107 17.29 14.10 -5.61
CA ARG A 107 17.80 15.43 -5.93
C ARG A 107 18.13 15.51 -7.41
N ILE A 108 17.63 16.54 -8.08
CA ILE A 108 17.98 16.86 -9.47
C ILE A 108 18.74 18.17 -9.48
N ASN A 109 19.87 18.20 -10.18
CA ASN A 109 20.59 19.42 -10.48
C ASN A 109 20.60 19.62 -12.00
N THR A 110 19.85 20.62 -12.46
CA THR A 110 19.74 20.99 -13.88
C THR A 110 20.40 22.36 -14.06
N GLY A 111 21.63 22.38 -14.57
CA GLY A 111 22.34 23.64 -14.86
C GLY A 111 22.49 24.57 -13.66
N GLY A 112 22.61 24.03 -12.44
CA GLY A 112 22.73 24.80 -11.20
C GLY A 112 21.41 25.02 -10.44
N VAL A 113 20.26 24.68 -11.03
CA VAL A 113 18.97 24.68 -10.34
C VAL A 113 18.78 23.34 -9.64
N ILE A 114 18.65 23.37 -8.30
CA ILE A 114 18.46 22.19 -7.48
C ILE A 114 16.98 22.01 -7.13
N SER A 115 16.45 20.82 -7.40
CA SER A 115 15.14 20.36 -6.96
C SER A 115 15.31 19.10 -6.13
N GLU A 116 14.58 18.98 -5.02
CA GLU A 116 14.53 17.78 -4.20
C GLU A 116 13.08 17.32 -4.09
N GLU A 117 12.85 16.04 -4.37
CA GLU A 117 11.55 15.39 -4.25
C GLU A 117 11.64 14.18 -3.35
N GLU A 118 10.57 13.94 -2.61
CA GLU A 118 10.34 12.72 -1.87
C GLU A 118 9.72 11.68 -2.81
N VAL A 119 10.37 10.52 -2.92
CA VAL A 119 9.96 9.44 -3.82
C VAL A 119 9.17 8.37 -3.09
N ALA A 120 9.54 8.06 -1.86
CA ALA A 120 8.88 7.06 -1.03
C ALA A 120 9.15 7.31 0.45
N GLU A 121 8.17 6.97 1.28
CA GLU A 121 8.26 7.01 2.73
C GLU A 121 8.58 5.64 3.32
N MET A 122 8.85 5.64 4.62
CA MET A 122 8.99 4.43 5.43
C MET A 122 10.13 3.53 4.96
N VAL A 123 11.17 4.11 4.36
CA VAL A 123 12.34 3.40 3.85
C VAL A 123 13.31 3.18 5.01
N ASN A 124 13.35 1.96 5.54
CA ASN A 124 14.24 1.59 6.63
C ASN A 124 15.68 1.41 6.13
N TYR A 125 15.82 0.92 4.89
CA TYR A 125 17.11 0.56 4.33
C TYR A 125 17.13 0.81 2.82
N LEU A 126 18.24 1.36 2.33
CA LEU A 126 18.53 1.54 0.91
C LEU A 126 20.00 1.21 0.68
N TRP A 127 20.27 0.33 -0.27
CA TRP A 127 21.64 -0.06 -0.60
C TRP A 127 21.84 -0.27 -2.10
N PHE A 128 22.88 0.34 -2.61
CA PHE A 128 23.36 0.19 -3.98
C PHE A 128 24.64 -0.65 -3.96
N TYR A 129 24.72 -1.63 -4.85
CA TYR A 129 25.88 -2.49 -4.92
C TYR A 129 26.07 -3.05 -6.33
N ASP A 130 27.24 -3.66 -6.57
CA ASP A 130 27.65 -4.12 -7.91
C ASP A 130 27.56 -2.97 -8.94
N ILE A 131 27.97 -1.76 -8.50
CA ILE A 131 27.89 -0.52 -9.28
C ILE A 131 29.01 -0.55 -10.33
N LYS A 132 28.61 -0.58 -11.60
CA LYS A 132 29.47 -0.47 -12.78
C LYS A 132 28.92 0.66 -13.65
N ASP A 133 29.67 1.14 -14.62
CA ASP A 133 29.31 2.32 -15.41
C ASP A 133 27.86 2.31 -15.94
N ASN A 134 27.38 1.14 -16.37
CA ASN A 134 26.03 0.96 -16.93
C ASN A 134 25.15 -0.03 -16.15
N PHE A 135 25.50 -0.39 -14.92
CA PHE A 135 24.75 -1.42 -14.18
C PHE A 135 24.77 -1.14 -12.68
N VAL A 136 23.63 -1.33 -12.03
CA VAL A 136 23.50 -1.20 -10.59
C VAL A 136 22.46 -2.17 -10.05
N LYS A 137 22.77 -2.77 -8.89
CA LYS A 137 21.78 -3.49 -8.07
C LYS A 137 21.32 -2.60 -6.94
N ILE A 138 20.04 -2.70 -6.63
CA ILE A 138 19.34 -1.87 -5.66
C ILE A 138 18.61 -2.80 -4.71
N ILE A 139 18.83 -2.59 -3.41
CA ILE A 139 18.02 -3.18 -2.35
C ILE A 139 17.33 -2.04 -1.63
N ILE A 140 16.02 -2.19 -1.44
CA ILE A 140 15.23 -1.30 -0.60
C ILE A 140 14.40 -2.12 0.36
N GLU A 141 14.32 -1.66 1.61
CA GLU A 141 13.38 -2.16 2.61
C GLU A 141 12.49 -1.02 3.06
N THR A 142 11.19 -1.21 2.95
CA THR A 142 10.19 -0.32 3.54
C THR A 142 9.52 -0.99 4.73
N GLY A 143 9.07 -0.24 5.73
CA GLY A 143 8.37 -0.85 6.85
C GLY A 143 7.83 0.09 7.92
N LYS A 144 6.95 -0.46 8.76
CA LYS A 144 6.34 0.18 9.93
C LYS A 144 6.40 -0.79 11.11
N GLY A 145 7.18 -0.47 12.13
CA GLY A 145 7.37 -1.37 13.27
C GLY A 145 7.96 -2.71 12.82
N SER A 146 7.25 -3.82 13.10
CA SER A 146 7.67 -5.16 12.70
C SER A 146 7.32 -5.56 11.26
N ASN A 147 6.44 -4.80 10.60
CA ASN A 147 6.03 -5.11 9.23
C ASN A 147 7.03 -4.48 8.26
N VAL A 148 7.76 -5.32 7.55
CA VAL A 148 8.76 -4.89 6.57
C VAL A 148 8.52 -5.55 5.22
N TYR A 149 8.91 -4.87 4.15
CA TYR A 149 8.87 -5.37 2.79
C TYR A 149 10.17 -5.02 2.09
N LYS A 150 10.89 -6.05 1.68
CA LYS A 150 12.19 -5.91 1.00
C LYS A 150 12.05 -6.23 -0.47
N VAL A 151 12.59 -5.36 -1.31
CA VAL A 151 12.67 -5.56 -2.76
C VAL A 151 14.11 -5.40 -3.21
N GLU A 152 14.51 -6.28 -4.10
CA GLU A 152 15.80 -6.24 -4.76
C GLU A 152 15.60 -6.22 -6.27
N THR A 153 16.34 -5.37 -6.95
CA THR A 153 16.31 -5.27 -8.41
C THR A 153 17.68 -4.96 -8.97
N ALA A 154 17.87 -5.28 -10.24
CA ALA A 154 19.05 -4.94 -11.01
C ALA A 154 18.63 -4.15 -12.24
N VAL A 155 19.32 -3.03 -12.51
CA VAL A 155 18.96 -2.13 -13.61
C VAL A 155 20.20 -1.85 -14.45
N TYR A 156 20.04 -1.99 -15.76
CA TYR A 156 21.04 -1.67 -16.77
C TYR A 156 20.73 -0.33 -17.42
N ILE A 157 21.76 0.47 -17.67
CA ILE A 157 21.68 1.71 -18.44
C ILE A 157 21.92 1.35 -19.91
N PRO A 158 20.93 1.55 -20.79
CA PRO A 158 21.11 1.29 -22.21
C PRO A 158 22.17 2.22 -22.79
N ASP A 159 23.02 1.70 -23.67
CA ASP A 159 23.98 2.51 -24.42
C ASP A 159 23.21 3.46 -25.35
N LYS A 160 23.48 4.76 -25.27
CA LYS A 160 22.78 5.80 -26.03
C LYS A 160 23.67 6.50 -27.06
N ASP A 161 24.94 6.11 -27.15
CA ASP A 161 25.93 6.72 -28.04
C ASP A 161 26.37 5.77 -29.17
N GLY A 162 25.58 4.72 -29.45
CA GLY A 162 25.76 3.78 -30.57
C GLY A 162 25.03 4.19 -31.85
#